data_AF-A0A9Q1CUI2-F1
#
_entry.id   AF-A0A9Q1CUI2-F1
#
_cell.length_a   1.000
_cell.length_b   1.000
_cell.length_c   1.000
_cell.angle_alpha   90.00
_cell.angle_beta   90.00
_cell.angle_gamma   90.00
#
_symmetry.space_group_name_H-M   'P 1'
#
loop_
_entity.id
_entity.type
_entity.pdbx_description
1 polymer ?
#
loop_
_entity_poly.entity_id
_entity_poly.type
_entity_poly.pdbx_seq_one_letter_code
_entity_poly.pdbx_strand_id
1 'polypeptide(L)'
;MFVPCNKLFFFLTVENVQEEEIHYTSTEFDIKETPDGSILRVHHMSEESKQQSTTCTAFGEGLRHASVGKEAIFTIKIINTSVLQYPTGIVYSALAVGENHIFVANPLPYCPENDEISFSYTPTMAGEYDFYIEQMNERTTDQLQIPGSPFRLVVRGTKVNREAQRTFTDSLPSCQTIPQNNLTWVEGSWVIRKLVGSKHGVLRSGWVFQPKICSFDIFTEEELALAVTLSEPTSITILGSSIERGIFLSLVDLILNHKEKVHFNESYFDKCWGYAQLQVGNLHIVYQDYRIEPASSDHLQSENNFTVTCHNEKKVSQGYNFFDDALGFMQEFLFKDRLWPDVIMVCLKDSRQLKSLFEKIPPSWKGVIYPTTSFKIKTNLFYTASGVRDYRNRAQKFPSIDKRVQIVDAFALSTGMRHGSGSSPLIVKSNHFHRWCNELDGSMKVCGDATEMVAQLLLGKVIAPNGKDVWLKSIREEGRDVVRNMTLREIMVCHDCPKSLLPFHIKRIPDLKCYKTRQGLRPAEEKNFRVWDGTLCPNECLKTKPVGQAQTESGPVDVRECTVSV
;
A
#
# COMPACT_ATOMS: atom_id res chain seq x y z
N MET A 1 38.24 9.93 -13.11
CA MET A 1 38.02 10.99 -14.12
C MET A 1 36.51 11.17 -14.23
N PHE A 2 35.94 12.15 -13.52
CA PHE A 2 34.50 12.35 -13.38
C PHE A 2 34.06 13.50 -14.29
N VAL A 3 33.06 13.28 -15.13
CA VAL A 3 32.44 14.33 -15.96
C VAL A 3 31.06 14.66 -15.36
N PRO A 4 30.69 15.95 -15.21
CA PRO A 4 29.41 16.32 -14.61
C PRO A 4 28.30 16.35 -15.68
N CYS A 5 27.29 15.51 -15.53
CA CYS A 5 25.99 15.73 -16.18
C CYS A 5 25.27 16.87 -15.43
N ASN A 6 25.06 18.01 -16.09
CA ASN A 6 24.33 19.13 -15.52
C ASN A 6 23.20 19.60 -16.45
N LYS A 7 22.04 19.80 -15.82
CA LYS A 7 20.82 20.52 -16.23
C LYS A 7 19.96 19.91 -17.34
N LEU A 8 18.78 19.44 -16.93
CA LEU A 8 17.58 19.41 -17.78
C LEU A 8 16.43 20.15 -17.06
N PHE A 9 15.69 20.95 -17.83
CA PHE A 9 14.52 21.71 -17.42
C PHE A 9 13.28 20.81 -17.31
N PHE A 10 12.43 21.05 -16.30
CA PHE A 10 11.12 20.41 -16.17
C PHE A 10 10.03 21.37 -16.68
N PHE A 11 9.22 20.90 -17.62
CA PHE A 11 7.87 21.43 -17.85
C PHE A 11 6.88 20.43 -17.26
N LEU A 12 6.02 20.88 -16.35
CA LEU A 12 4.89 20.12 -15.81
C LEU A 12 3.63 20.54 -16.56
N THR A 13 3.07 19.63 -17.36
CA THR A 13 1.67 19.70 -17.79
C THR A 13 0.87 18.69 -16.98
N VAL A 14 -0.17 19.18 -16.30
CA VAL A 14 -1.12 18.36 -15.54
C VAL A 14 -2.19 17.88 -16.52
N GLU A 15 -2.16 16.62 -16.92
CA GLU A 15 -3.24 15.99 -17.68
C GLU A 15 -4.14 15.14 -16.77
N ASN A 16 -5.44 15.26 -16.98
CA ASN A 16 -6.49 14.49 -16.29
C ASN A 16 -6.40 13.01 -16.71
N VAL A 17 -6.05 12.13 -15.77
CA VAL A 17 -6.10 10.68 -15.96
C VAL A 17 -7.46 10.18 -15.48
N GLN A 18 -8.30 9.70 -16.41
CA GLN A 18 -9.45 8.85 -16.10
C GLN A 18 -8.95 7.41 -15.89
N GLU A 19 -9.24 6.81 -14.74
CA GLU A 19 -9.03 5.37 -14.53
C GLU A 19 -10.25 4.61 -15.10
N GLU A 20 -10.01 3.75 -16.10
CA GLU A 20 -11.03 2.85 -16.65
C GLU A 20 -11.28 1.65 -15.72
N GLU A 21 -12.57 1.31 -15.56
CA GLU A 21 -13.05 0.10 -14.89
C GLU A 21 -12.85 -1.10 -15.82
N ILE A 22 -11.83 -1.93 -15.57
CA ILE A 22 -11.57 -3.13 -16.38
C ILE A 22 -12.29 -4.34 -15.77
N HIS A 23 -13.27 -4.89 -16.48
CA HIS A 23 -13.94 -6.15 -16.13
C HIS A 23 -13.08 -7.36 -16.54
N TYR A 24 -12.65 -8.16 -15.56
CA TYR A 24 -11.94 -9.43 -15.79
C TYR A 24 -12.79 -10.63 -15.33
N THR A 25 -12.85 -11.67 -16.16
CA THR A 25 -13.46 -12.96 -15.83
C THR A 25 -12.49 -13.81 -14.99
N SER A 26 -12.93 -14.30 -13.82
CA SER A 26 -12.11 -15.14 -12.93
C SER A 26 -12.01 -16.58 -13.43
N THR A 27 -10.79 -17.08 -13.62
CA THR A 27 -10.51 -18.53 -13.71
C THR A 27 -10.18 -19.06 -12.30
N GLU A 28 -10.70 -20.24 -11.95
CA GLU A 28 -10.42 -20.95 -10.70
C GLU A 28 -8.96 -21.44 -10.66
N PHE A 29 -8.34 -21.43 -9.47
CA PHE A 29 -6.97 -21.86 -9.21
C PHE A 29 -6.98 -22.95 -8.13
N ASP A 30 -6.33 -24.08 -8.38
CA ASP A 30 -6.10 -25.12 -7.36
C ASP A 30 -4.69 -24.98 -6.78
N ILE A 31 -4.58 -24.84 -5.46
CA ILE A 31 -3.32 -24.95 -4.72
C ILE A 31 -3.21 -26.35 -4.13
N LYS A 32 -2.08 -27.03 -4.39
CA LYS A 32 -1.71 -28.24 -3.65
C LYS A 32 -0.43 -27.98 -2.87
N GLU A 33 -0.52 -28.06 -1.55
CA GLU A 33 0.66 -28.22 -0.71
C GLU A 33 1.23 -29.62 -0.92
N THR A 34 2.52 -29.67 -1.23
CA THR A 34 3.27 -30.93 -1.19
C THR A 34 3.59 -31.30 0.27
N PRO A 35 3.88 -32.57 0.57
CA PRO A 35 4.29 -33.02 1.90
C PRO A 35 5.55 -32.33 2.47
N ASP A 36 6.35 -31.66 1.63
CA ASP A 36 7.54 -30.92 2.04
C ASP A 36 7.28 -29.41 2.23
N GLY A 37 6.01 -28.99 2.15
CA GLY A 37 5.57 -27.61 2.31
C GLY A 37 5.97 -26.68 1.16
N SER A 38 6.33 -27.22 -0.01
CA SER A 38 6.44 -26.42 -1.23
C SER A 38 5.06 -26.20 -1.83
N ILE A 39 4.76 -24.94 -2.15
CA ILE A 39 3.54 -24.54 -2.86
C ILE A 39 3.77 -24.84 -4.33
N LEU A 40 3.21 -25.93 -4.85
CA LEU A 40 3.14 -26.17 -6.29
C LEU A 40 1.98 -25.36 -6.84
N ARG A 41 2.28 -24.24 -7.52
CA ARG A 41 1.29 -23.57 -8.36
C ARG A 41 1.25 -24.24 -9.72
N VAL A 42 0.07 -24.68 -10.14
CA VAL A 42 -0.15 -25.16 -11.50
C VAL A 42 0.12 -24.00 -12.47
N HIS A 43 1.00 -24.25 -13.44
CA HIS A 43 1.39 -23.29 -14.48
C HIS A 43 0.19 -22.85 -15.31
N HIS A 44 -0.34 -21.67 -15.04
CA HIS A 44 -1.08 -20.89 -16.03
C HIS A 44 -0.41 -19.54 -16.22
N MET A 45 0.60 -19.52 -17.10
CA MET A 45 0.99 -18.28 -17.77
C MET A 45 -0.23 -17.76 -18.52
N SER A 46 -0.69 -16.55 -18.21
CA SER A 46 -1.74 -15.90 -19.02
C SER A 46 -1.23 -15.70 -20.45
N GLU A 47 -2.10 -15.75 -21.45
CA GLU A 47 -1.76 -15.43 -22.85
C GLU A 47 -1.01 -14.08 -22.97
N GLU A 48 -1.36 -13.11 -22.12
CA GLU A 48 -0.70 -11.79 -21.99
C GLU A 48 0.80 -11.91 -21.64
N SER A 49 1.19 -12.87 -20.80
CA SER A 49 2.60 -13.07 -20.42
C SER A 49 3.49 -13.62 -21.54
N LYS A 50 2.90 -14.03 -22.68
CA LYS A 50 3.64 -14.44 -23.88
C LYS A 50 3.97 -13.27 -24.81
N GLN A 51 3.38 -12.09 -24.60
CA GLN A 51 3.67 -10.93 -25.43
C GLN A 51 5.05 -10.37 -25.08
N GLN A 52 5.93 -10.34 -26.07
CA GLN A 52 7.28 -9.82 -25.93
C GLN A 52 7.36 -8.42 -26.52
N SER A 53 8.05 -7.52 -25.82
CA SER A 53 8.45 -6.24 -26.38
C SER A 53 9.37 -6.47 -27.58
N THR A 54 9.14 -5.76 -28.68
CA THR A 54 10.04 -5.78 -29.85
C THR A 54 10.96 -4.56 -29.89
N THR A 55 10.95 -3.73 -28.86
CA THR A 55 11.60 -2.41 -28.87
C THR A 55 12.92 -2.35 -28.11
N CYS A 56 13.36 -3.45 -27.50
CA CYS A 56 14.58 -3.49 -26.68
C CYS A 56 15.24 -4.87 -26.64
N THR A 57 16.50 -4.89 -26.21
CA THR A 57 17.28 -6.12 -25.94
C THR A 57 18.14 -5.93 -24.70
N ALA A 58 18.30 -6.98 -23.88
CA ALA A 58 19.20 -6.95 -22.72
C ALA A 58 20.49 -7.75 -22.96
N PHE A 59 21.61 -7.28 -22.42
CA PHE A 59 22.91 -7.93 -22.46
C PHE A 59 23.75 -7.63 -21.21
N GLY A 60 24.81 -8.40 -21.00
CA GLY A 60 25.71 -8.28 -19.85
C GLY A 60 25.77 -9.56 -19.00
N GLU A 61 26.92 -9.77 -18.35
CA GLU A 61 27.16 -10.97 -17.52
C GLU A 61 26.16 -11.09 -16.36
N GLY A 62 25.72 -9.96 -15.81
CA GLY A 62 24.72 -9.92 -14.72
C GLY A 62 23.35 -10.50 -15.08
N LEU A 63 23.09 -10.87 -16.34
CA LEU A 63 21.87 -11.62 -16.71
C LEU A 63 21.99 -13.13 -16.45
N ARG A 64 23.21 -13.66 -16.42
CA ARG A 64 23.48 -15.11 -16.39
C ARG A 64 24.28 -15.54 -15.18
N HIS A 65 25.18 -14.68 -14.71
CA HIS A 65 26.12 -15.00 -13.64
C HIS A 65 26.26 -13.85 -12.66
N ALA A 66 26.21 -14.18 -11.37
CA ALA A 66 26.55 -13.26 -10.29
C ALA A 66 27.23 -14.03 -9.15
N SER A 67 27.69 -13.32 -8.12
CA SER A 67 28.25 -13.93 -6.91
C SER A 67 27.68 -13.26 -5.66
N VAL A 68 27.43 -14.04 -4.62
CA VAL A 68 26.93 -13.53 -3.33
C VAL A 68 27.84 -12.41 -2.82
N GLY A 69 27.24 -11.28 -2.45
CA GLY A 69 27.93 -10.11 -1.91
C GLY A 69 28.74 -9.30 -2.93
N LYS A 70 28.73 -9.65 -4.22
CA LYS A 70 29.36 -8.86 -5.29
C LYS A 70 28.31 -8.20 -6.16
N GLU A 71 28.54 -6.94 -6.51
CA GLU A 71 27.68 -6.22 -7.45
C GLU A 71 27.74 -6.88 -8.83
N ALA A 72 26.58 -7.09 -9.42
CA ALA A 72 26.39 -7.55 -10.79
C ALA A 72 25.63 -6.47 -11.57
N ILE A 73 26.00 -6.31 -12.85
CA ILE A 73 25.46 -5.27 -13.72
C ILE A 73 25.04 -5.90 -15.05
N PHE A 74 23.92 -5.42 -15.60
CA PHE A 74 23.51 -5.68 -16.97
C PHE A 74 22.89 -4.42 -17.59
N THR A 75 22.71 -4.43 -18.90
CA THR A 75 22.24 -3.27 -19.66
C THR A 75 21.11 -3.66 -20.61
N ILE A 76 20.11 -2.80 -20.72
CA ILE A 76 19.03 -2.86 -21.71
C ILE A 76 19.31 -1.79 -22.75
N LYS A 77 19.45 -2.19 -24.02
CA LYS A 77 19.52 -1.29 -25.17
C LYS A 77 18.16 -1.15 -25.82
N ILE A 78 17.76 0.09 -26.07
CA ILE A 78 16.49 0.45 -26.69
C ILE A 78 16.74 0.57 -28.20
N ILE A 79 16.04 -0.24 -29.00
CA ILE A 79 16.29 -0.39 -30.45
C ILE A 79 15.49 0.61 -31.27
N ASN A 80 14.29 0.99 -30.79
CA ASN A 80 13.43 1.94 -31.48
C ASN A 80 13.38 3.28 -30.73
N THR A 81 14.22 4.23 -31.14
CA THR A 81 14.34 5.55 -30.49
C THR A 81 13.21 6.51 -30.83
N SER A 82 12.34 6.19 -31.80
CA SER A 82 11.10 6.97 -32.02
C SER A 82 10.17 6.92 -30.80
N VAL A 83 10.38 5.93 -29.93
CA VAL A 83 9.81 5.82 -28.59
C VAL A 83 10.42 6.86 -27.64
N LEU A 84 11.73 7.11 -27.69
CA LEU A 84 12.40 8.07 -26.79
C LEU A 84 12.20 9.55 -27.19
N GLN A 85 11.74 9.84 -28.41
CA GLN A 85 11.44 11.20 -28.89
C GLN A 85 10.15 11.79 -28.30
N TYR A 86 9.32 10.97 -27.65
CA TYR A 86 8.22 11.42 -26.81
C TYR A 86 8.57 11.11 -25.35
N PRO A 87 7.98 11.80 -24.35
CA PRO A 87 7.94 11.28 -22.99
C PRO A 87 7.02 10.05 -22.99
N THR A 88 7.44 8.98 -23.67
CA THR A 88 6.83 7.68 -23.55
C THR A 88 7.14 7.27 -22.13
N GLY A 89 6.11 7.17 -21.31
CA GLY A 89 6.22 6.61 -19.96
C GLY A 89 6.57 5.14 -20.02
N ILE A 90 7.66 4.78 -20.69
CA ILE A 90 8.16 3.43 -20.78
C ILE A 90 9.29 3.29 -19.78
N VAL A 91 9.11 2.30 -18.92
CA VAL A 91 10.04 1.99 -17.85
C VAL A 91 10.29 0.50 -17.79
N TYR A 92 11.39 0.12 -17.15
CA TYR A 92 11.80 -1.28 -17.06
C TYR A 92 11.89 -1.70 -15.60
N SER A 93 11.47 -2.94 -15.32
CA SER A 93 11.71 -3.61 -14.04
C SER A 93 12.48 -4.90 -14.26
N ALA A 94 13.35 -5.23 -13.32
CA ALA A 94 14.13 -6.46 -13.33
C ALA A 94 14.07 -7.13 -11.95
N LEU A 95 13.66 -8.40 -11.95
CA LEU A 95 13.37 -9.19 -10.75
C LEU A 95 13.93 -10.60 -10.88
N ALA A 96 14.68 -11.03 -9.87
CA ALA A 96 15.15 -12.41 -9.75
C ALA A 96 14.25 -13.18 -8.80
N VAL A 97 13.72 -14.30 -9.29
CA VAL A 97 12.87 -15.22 -8.54
C VAL A 97 13.56 -16.57 -8.44
N GLY A 98 13.99 -16.93 -7.24
CA GLY A 98 14.58 -18.24 -6.95
C GLY A 98 13.68 -19.04 -6.03
N GLU A 99 14.00 -20.32 -5.85
CA GLU A 99 13.24 -21.24 -4.98
C GLU A 99 13.04 -20.70 -3.56
N ASN A 100 14.04 -19.98 -3.02
CA ASN A 100 14.04 -19.57 -1.62
C ASN A 100 13.95 -18.05 -1.42
N HIS A 101 14.16 -17.25 -2.46
CA HIS A 101 14.52 -15.84 -2.33
C HIS A 101 14.13 -15.05 -3.58
N ILE A 102 13.61 -13.84 -3.36
CA ILE A 102 13.30 -12.88 -4.42
C ILE A 102 14.07 -11.58 -4.15
N PHE A 103 14.72 -11.06 -5.18
CA PHE A 103 15.41 -9.76 -5.12
C PHE A 103 15.28 -8.97 -6.42
N VAL A 104 15.43 -7.65 -6.30
CA VAL A 104 15.22 -6.70 -7.39
C VAL A 104 16.54 -6.13 -7.85
N ALA A 105 16.69 -5.91 -9.16
CA ALA A 105 17.75 -5.09 -9.70
C ALA A 105 17.31 -3.63 -9.83
N ASN A 106 18.17 -2.73 -9.35
CA ASN A 106 17.88 -1.30 -9.32
C ASN A 106 18.40 -0.65 -10.60
N PRO A 107 17.60 0.24 -11.23
CA PRO A 107 18.07 1.02 -12.37
C PRO A 107 19.22 1.94 -11.92
N LEU A 108 20.24 2.05 -12.75
CA LEU A 108 21.28 3.08 -12.65
C LEU A 108 20.82 4.37 -13.36
N PRO A 109 21.48 5.51 -13.13
CA PRO A 109 21.17 6.75 -13.86
C PRO A 109 21.20 6.52 -15.37
N TYR A 110 20.15 6.97 -16.07
CA TYR A 110 20.01 6.84 -17.52
C TYR A 110 21.10 7.64 -18.25
N CYS A 111 21.69 7.03 -19.28
CA CYS A 111 22.69 7.65 -20.15
C CYS A 111 22.09 7.85 -21.55
N PRO A 112 21.64 9.07 -21.92
CA PRO A 112 20.94 9.32 -23.18
C PRO A 112 21.78 9.06 -24.43
N GLU A 113 23.11 9.13 -24.33
CA GLU A 113 24.01 9.08 -25.49
C GLU A 113 24.01 7.71 -26.19
N ASN A 114 23.60 6.64 -25.49
CA ASN A 114 23.68 5.27 -25.98
C ASN A 114 22.32 4.56 -26.08
N ASP A 115 21.22 5.24 -25.74
CA ASP A 115 19.88 4.62 -25.61
C ASP A 115 19.90 3.36 -24.73
N GLU A 116 20.69 3.41 -23.65
CA GLU A 116 20.98 2.29 -22.77
C GLU A 116 20.57 2.60 -21.33
N ILE A 117 19.92 1.62 -20.69
CA ILE A 117 19.60 1.65 -19.26
C ILE A 117 20.33 0.50 -18.59
N SER A 118 21.25 0.83 -17.70
CA SER A 118 21.95 -0.16 -16.90
C SER A 118 21.24 -0.41 -15.58
N PHE A 119 21.36 -1.61 -15.07
CA PHE A 119 20.79 -2.06 -13.80
C PHE A 119 21.89 -2.70 -12.96
N SER A 120 21.84 -2.51 -11.64
CA SER A 120 22.73 -3.20 -10.71
C SER A 120 22.00 -3.87 -9.55
N TYR A 121 22.59 -4.96 -9.06
CA TYR A 121 22.12 -5.67 -7.88
C TYR A 121 23.27 -6.40 -7.18
N THR A 122 23.09 -6.69 -5.89
CA THR A 122 24.03 -7.47 -5.10
C THR A 122 23.27 -8.63 -4.44
N PRO A 123 23.37 -9.86 -4.96
CA PRO A 123 22.61 -10.96 -4.42
C PRO A 123 23.15 -11.38 -3.05
N THR A 124 22.25 -11.71 -2.14
CA THR A 124 22.55 -12.13 -0.77
C THR A 124 22.54 -13.66 -0.61
N MET A 125 21.99 -14.39 -1.58
CA MET A 125 21.83 -15.84 -1.52
C MET A 125 22.26 -16.51 -2.83
N ALA A 126 23.07 -17.57 -2.71
CA ALA A 126 23.45 -18.41 -3.83
C ALA A 126 22.27 -19.27 -4.30
N GLY A 127 22.21 -19.57 -5.59
CA GLY A 127 21.14 -20.37 -6.17
C GLY A 127 20.94 -20.12 -7.66
N GLU A 128 19.96 -20.82 -8.22
CA GLU A 128 19.44 -20.55 -9.55
C GLU A 128 18.18 -19.70 -9.44
N TYR A 129 18.06 -18.72 -10.33
CA TYR A 129 16.98 -17.75 -10.37
C TYR A 129 16.46 -17.63 -11.80
N ASP A 130 15.14 -17.50 -11.93
CA ASP A 130 14.52 -16.96 -13.12
C ASP A 130 14.56 -15.43 -13.03
N PHE A 131 15.24 -14.80 -13.98
CA PHE A 131 15.46 -13.36 -14.00
C PHE A 131 14.53 -12.69 -15.01
N TYR A 132 13.44 -12.14 -14.50
CA TYR A 132 12.39 -11.49 -15.25
C TYR A 132 12.77 -10.04 -15.53
N ILE A 133 12.64 -9.62 -16.79
CA ILE A 133 12.80 -8.23 -17.19
C ILE A 133 11.58 -7.85 -18.01
N GLU A 134 10.91 -6.79 -17.56
CA GLU A 134 9.64 -6.35 -18.11
C GLU A 134 9.70 -4.87 -18.47
N GLN A 135 9.14 -4.56 -19.62
CA GLN A 135 8.84 -3.22 -20.09
C GLN A 135 7.41 -2.88 -19.67
N MET A 136 7.21 -1.72 -19.06
CA MET A 136 5.90 -1.21 -18.68
C MET A 136 5.63 0.11 -19.38
N ASN A 137 4.40 0.29 -19.83
CA ASN A 137 3.91 1.55 -20.39
C ASN A 137 2.95 2.20 -19.39
N GLU A 138 3.31 3.36 -18.86
CA GLU A 138 2.52 4.12 -17.88
C GLU A 138 1.14 4.50 -18.40
N ARG A 139 1.01 4.75 -19.71
CA ARG A 139 -0.23 5.24 -20.31
C ARG A 139 -1.25 4.13 -20.53
N THR A 140 -0.79 2.99 -21.01
CA THR A 140 -1.66 1.87 -21.39
C THR A 140 -1.74 0.81 -20.30
N THR A 141 -0.90 0.89 -19.26
CA THR A 141 -0.74 -0.14 -18.23
C THR A 141 -0.21 -1.48 -18.74
N ASP A 142 0.20 -1.54 -20.01
CA ASP A 142 0.78 -2.74 -20.60
C ASP A 142 2.09 -3.08 -19.92
N GLN A 143 2.24 -4.35 -19.53
CA GLN A 143 3.45 -4.92 -18.95
C GLN A 143 3.87 -6.10 -19.81
N LEU A 144 4.96 -5.93 -20.57
CA LEU A 144 5.46 -6.88 -21.55
C LEU A 144 6.83 -7.40 -21.12
N GLN A 145 7.06 -8.70 -21.25
CA GLN A 145 8.41 -9.22 -21.08
C GLN A 145 9.32 -8.76 -22.22
N ILE A 146 10.59 -8.51 -21.94
CA ILE A 146 11.55 -8.26 -23.03
C ILE A 146 11.98 -9.58 -23.69
N PRO A 147 12.50 -9.55 -24.92
CA PRO A 147 13.00 -10.76 -25.58
C PRO A 147 14.07 -11.47 -24.75
N GLY A 148 13.90 -12.79 -24.58
CA GLY A 148 14.79 -13.64 -23.80
C GLY A 148 14.48 -13.73 -22.31
N SER A 149 13.52 -12.96 -21.80
CA SER A 149 13.03 -13.13 -20.43
C SER A 149 12.06 -14.33 -20.32
N PRO A 150 12.05 -15.07 -19.19
CA PRO A 150 13.03 -15.00 -18.09
C PRO A 150 14.42 -15.51 -18.51
N PHE A 151 15.47 -14.85 -18.02
CA PHE A 151 16.86 -15.30 -18.18
C PHE A 151 17.21 -16.26 -17.03
N ARG A 152 17.95 -17.34 -17.32
CA ARG A 152 18.48 -18.20 -16.26
C ARG A 152 19.71 -17.55 -15.62
N LEU A 153 19.58 -17.11 -14.38
CA LEU A 153 20.64 -16.49 -13.59
C LEU A 153 21.19 -17.48 -12.54
N VAL A 154 22.50 -17.68 -12.54
CA VAL A 154 23.21 -18.51 -11.55
C VAL A 154 24.01 -17.60 -10.62
N VAL A 155 23.62 -17.55 -9.35
CA VAL A 155 24.36 -16.84 -8.30
C VAL A 155 25.29 -17.81 -7.59
N ARG A 156 26.60 -17.61 -7.74
CA ARG A 156 27.63 -18.42 -7.10
C ARG A 156 27.88 -17.97 -5.66
N GLY A 157 28.09 -18.92 -4.77
CA GLY A 157 28.43 -18.68 -3.37
C GLY A 157 28.22 -19.92 -2.53
N THR A 158 28.41 -19.80 -1.22
CA THR A 158 28.10 -20.88 -0.28
C THR A 158 26.59 -21.12 -0.29
N LYS A 159 26.19 -22.40 -0.41
CA LYS A 159 24.78 -22.78 -0.32
C LYS A 159 24.22 -22.30 1.02
N VAL A 160 23.02 -21.74 1.00
CA VAL A 160 22.35 -21.25 2.20
C VAL A 160 22.18 -22.39 3.20
N ASN A 161 22.79 -22.25 4.38
CA ASN A 161 22.50 -23.12 5.51
C ASN A 161 21.16 -22.67 6.11
N ARG A 162 20.10 -23.42 5.80
CA ARG A 162 18.73 -23.08 6.22
C ARG A 162 18.60 -22.99 7.73
N GLU A 163 19.24 -23.89 8.47
CA GLU A 163 19.18 -23.90 9.94
C GLU A 163 19.91 -22.70 10.54
N ALA A 164 21.11 -22.40 10.07
CA ALA A 164 21.85 -21.21 10.51
C ALA A 164 21.08 -19.92 10.20
N GLN A 165 20.43 -19.84 9.03
CA GLN A 165 19.59 -18.69 8.66
C GLN A 165 18.37 -18.55 9.58
N ARG A 166 17.70 -19.65 9.95
CA ARG A 166 16.58 -19.63 10.90
C ARG A 166 17.03 -19.16 12.27
N THR A 167 18.11 -19.73 12.80
CA THR A 167 18.68 -19.34 14.10
C THR A 167 19.07 -17.87 14.11
N PHE A 168 19.68 -17.37 13.03
CA PHE A 168 19.97 -15.94 12.88
C PHE A 168 18.68 -15.11 12.89
N THR A 169 17.67 -15.51 12.12
CA THR A 169 16.39 -14.80 12.02
C THR A 169 15.63 -14.76 13.35
N ASP A 170 15.64 -15.85 14.12
CA ASP A 170 15.04 -15.96 15.46
C ASP A 170 15.80 -15.12 16.52
N SER A 171 17.07 -14.81 16.25
CA SER A 171 17.89 -13.95 17.12
C SER A 171 17.67 -12.46 16.90
N LEU A 172 17.06 -12.08 15.77
CA LEU A 172 16.78 -10.68 15.46
C LEU A 172 15.64 -10.14 16.34
N PRO A 173 15.67 -8.84 16.68
CA PRO A 173 14.54 -8.22 17.35
C PRO A 173 13.33 -8.12 16.42
N SER A 174 12.15 -7.98 17.02
CA SER A 174 10.92 -7.67 16.29
C SER A 174 11.03 -6.32 15.57
N CYS A 175 10.64 -6.26 14.30
CA CYS A 175 10.60 -5.01 13.54
C CYS A 175 9.62 -4.01 14.16
N GLN A 176 8.63 -4.48 14.92
CA GLN A 176 7.66 -3.64 15.60
C GLN A 176 8.22 -2.93 16.84
N THR A 177 9.37 -3.37 17.39
CA THR A 177 9.95 -2.80 18.61
C THR A 177 11.15 -1.88 18.36
N ILE A 178 11.76 -1.94 17.17
CA ILE A 178 12.89 -1.10 16.83
C ILE A 178 12.45 0.31 16.37
N PRO A 179 13.33 1.33 16.47
CA PRO A 179 13.09 2.64 15.89
C PRO A 179 12.95 2.57 14.36
N GLN A 180 11.90 3.19 13.83
CA GLN A 180 11.58 3.22 12.39
C GLN A 180 11.72 4.65 11.82
N ASN A 181 12.75 5.37 12.25
CA ASN A 181 12.98 6.77 11.88
C ASN A 181 13.92 6.95 10.68
N ASN A 182 14.35 5.86 10.04
CA ASN A 182 15.15 5.87 8.82
C ASN A 182 14.59 4.81 7.85
N LEU A 183 15.16 4.68 6.65
CA LEU A 183 14.73 3.63 5.69
C LEU A 183 15.60 2.37 5.77
N THR A 184 16.72 2.41 6.49
CA THR A 184 17.66 1.28 6.52
C THR A 184 17.11 0.09 7.30
N TRP A 185 16.14 0.31 8.20
CA TRP A 185 15.49 -0.78 8.95
C TRP A 185 14.70 -1.76 8.08
N VAL A 186 14.30 -1.35 6.87
CA VAL A 186 13.51 -2.14 5.91
C VAL A 186 14.32 -2.47 4.65
N GLU A 187 15.65 -2.31 4.70
CA GLU A 187 16.52 -2.94 3.71
C GLU A 187 16.53 -4.46 3.91
N GLY A 188 16.05 -5.18 2.91
CA GLY A 188 15.87 -6.62 3.00
C GLY A 188 15.44 -7.24 1.69
N SER A 189 14.91 -8.45 1.80
CA SER A 189 14.47 -9.25 0.66
C SER A 189 13.32 -10.16 1.05
N TRP A 190 12.56 -10.60 0.07
CA TRP A 190 11.51 -11.59 0.27
C TRP A 190 12.11 -12.99 0.31
N VAL A 191 11.77 -13.77 1.34
CA VAL A 191 12.24 -15.14 1.55
C VAL A 191 11.07 -16.06 1.87
N ILE A 192 11.24 -17.35 1.59
CA ILE A 192 10.22 -18.38 1.88
C ILE A 192 10.23 -18.80 3.35
N ARG A 193 9.13 -19.39 3.83
CA ARG A 193 8.96 -19.92 5.19
C ARG A 193 10.10 -20.83 5.66
N LYS A 194 10.75 -21.55 4.75
CA LYS A 194 11.83 -22.49 5.10
C LYS A 194 13.08 -21.77 5.61
N LEU A 195 13.22 -20.46 5.39
CA LEU A 195 14.36 -19.65 5.84
C LEU A 195 14.03 -18.75 7.04
N VAL A 196 12.75 -18.53 7.31
CA VAL A 196 12.29 -17.68 8.41
C VAL A 196 12.39 -18.45 9.72
N GLY A 197 12.80 -17.74 10.75
CA GLY A 197 12.78 -18.24 12.12
C GLY A 197 11.37 -18.66 12.56
N SER A 198 11.31 -19.60 13.50
CA SER A 198 10.04 -20.12 14.03
C SER A 198 9.32 -19.13 14.96
N LYS A 199 10.06 -18.18 15.53
CA LYS A 199 9.60 -17.23 16.54
C LYS A 199 8.67 -16.16 15.97
N HIS A 200 9.00 -15.69 14.76
CA HIS A 200 8.38 -14.52 14.16
C HIS A 200 7.18 -14.86 13.26
N GLY A 201 7.00 -16.13 12.89
CA GLY A 201 5.90 -16.55 12.02
C GLY A 201 6.12 -16.18 10.55
N VAL A 202 5.12 -16.47 9.70
CA VAL A 202 5.17 -16.27 8.25
C VAL A 202 3.80 -15.85 7.73
N LEU A 203 3.76 -15.09 6.62
CA LEU A 203 2.49 -14.73 5.99
C LEU A 203 1.75 -15.98 5.50
N ARG A 204 0.46 -15.84 5.25
CA ARG A 204 -0.39 -16.93 4.76
C ARG A 204 0.03 -17.45 3.39
N SER A 205 0.70 -16.63 2.59
CA SER A 205 1.30 -17.02 1.30
C SER A 205 2.57 -17.86 1.42
N GLY A 206 3.14 -17.99 2.63
CA GLY A 206 4.43 -18.65 2.87
C GLY A 206 5.65 -17.76 2.60
N TRP A 207 5.45 -16.51 2.16
CA TRP A 207 6.51 -15.52 2.01
C TRP A 207 6.63 -14.62 3.23
N VAL A 208 7.82 -14.06 3.46
CA VAL A 208 8.04 -12.97 4.41
C VAL A 208 9.07 -12.02 3.83
N PHE A 209 8.90 -10.73 4.06
CA PHE A 209 9.98 -9.78 3.85
C PHE A 209 10.90 -9.82 5.08
N GLN A 210 12.18 -10.10 4.87
CA GLN A 210 13.17 -10.18 5.93
C GLN A 210 14.15 -9.01 5.84
N PRO A 211 14.01 -7.98 6.69
CA PRO A 211 15.02 -6.96 6.84
C PRO A 211 16.32 -7.51 7.44
N LYS A 212 17.41 -6.78 7.24
CA LYS A 212 18.75 -7.17 7.73
C LYS A 212 18.90 -7.10 9.25
N ILE A 213 18.13 -6.24 9.93
CA ILE A 213 18.35 -5.88 11.35
C ILE A 213 17.20 -6.27 12.28
N CYS A 214 16.08 -6.76 11.73
CA CYS A 214 14.90 -7.14 12.49
C CYS A 214 14.10 -8.21 11.72
N SER A 215 13.18 -8.85 12.42
CA SER A 215 12.21 -9.80 11.85
C SER A 215 10.79 -9.35 12.19
N PHE A 216 9.86 -9.41 11.23
CA PHE A 216 8.47 -9.02 11.49
C PHE A 216 7.77 -10.07 12.32
N ASP A 217 7.16 -9.66 13.44
CA ASP A 217 6.22 -10.53 14.14
C ASP A 217 4.93 -10.64 13.31
N ILE A 218 4.60 -11.86 12.92
CA ILE A 218 3.39 -12.23 12.19
C ILE A 218 2.41 -12.89 13.17
N PHE A 219 1.18 -12.38 13.20
CA PHE A 219 0.14 -12.85 14.11
C PHE A 219 -0.76 -13.87 13.40
N THR A 220 -1.00 -15.01 14.07
CA THR A 220 -1.91 -16.05 13.58
C THR A 220 -3.38 -15.69 13.85
N GLU A 221 -4.31 -16.43 13.25
CA GLU A 221 -5.75 -16.25 13.49
C GLU A 221 -6.10 -16.41 14.98
N GLU A 222 -5.50 -17.40 15.66
CA GLU A 222 -5.71 -17.65 17.09
C GLU A 222 -5.19 -16.50 17.95
N GLU A 223 -4.03 -15.95 17.60
CA GLU A 223 -3.43 -14.81 18.30
C GLU A 223 -4.26 -13.54 18.08
N LEU A 224 -4.76 -13.30 16.87
CA LEU A 224 -5.66 -12.17 16.61
C LEU A 224 -7.02 -12.35 17.32
N ALA A 225 -7.51 -13.58 17.42
CA ALA A 225 -8.70 -13.88 18.20
C ALA A 225 -8.49 -13.58 19.70
N LEU A 226 -7.28 -13.78 20.23
CA LEU A 226 -6.91 -13.33 21.57
C LEU A 226 -6.84 -11.82 21.68
N ALA A 227 -6.21 -11.17 20.71
CA ALA A 227 -6.00 -9.73 20.72
C ALA A 227 -7.31 -8.94 20.79
N VAL A 228 -8.38 -9.40 20.14
CA VAL A 228 -9.68 -8.73 20.22
C VAL A 228 -10.34 -8.80 21.61
N THR A 229 -9.84 -9.66 22.50
CA THR A 229 -10.31 -9.81 23.90
C THR A 229 -9.50 -9.00 24.91
N LEU A 230 -8.49 -8.26 24.47
CA LEU A 230 -7.71 -7.36 25.32
C LEU A 230 -8.64 -6.36 26.02
N SER A 231 -8.27 -5.88 27.20
CA SER A 231 -9.12 -4.98 28.01
C SER A 231 -9.14 -3.55 27.50
N GLU A 232 -8.07 -3.10 26.84
CA GLU A 232 -7.94 -1.75 26.32
C GLU A 232 -8.35 -1.71 24.84
N PRO A 233 -9.23 -0.77 24.43
CA PRO A 233 -9.52 -0.53 23.03
C PRO A 233 -8.25 -0.14 22.27
N THR A 234 -8.06 -0.74 21.10
CA THR A 234 -6.96 -0.44 20.18
C THR A 234 -7.51 -0.10 18.80
N SER A 235 -6.87 0.83 18.09
CA SER A 235 -7.37 1.35 16.83
C SER A 235 -6.29 1.58 15.78
N ILE A 236 -6.52 1.08 14.57
CA ILE A 236 -5.71 1.31 13.38
C ILE A 236 -6.54 2.10 12.37
N THR A 237 -6.01 3.21 11.88
CA THR A 237 -6.67 4.03 10.86
C THR A 237 -5.83 4.12 9.60
N ILE A 238 -6.42 3.77 8.45
CA ILE A 238 -5.81 3.82 7.13
C ILE A 238 -6.44 4.97 6.33
N LEU A 239 -5.65 5.98 6.01
CA LEU A 239 -6.04 7.17 5.26
C LEU A 239 -5.33 7.17 3.90
N GLY A 240 -6.02 6.81 2.84
CA GLY A 240 -5.36 6.77 1.53
C GLY A 240 -6.31 6.49 0.38
N SER A 241 -5.76 6.06 -0.76
CA SER A 241 -6.52 5.80 -1.97
C SER A 241 -7.07 4.37 -2.02
N SER A 242 -7.56 3.95 -3.19
CA SER A 242 -7.88 2.55 -3.51
C SER A 242 -6.71 1.59 -3.29
N ILE A 243 -5.48 2.11 -3.29
CA ILE A 243 -4.27 1.33 -3.09
C ILE A 243 -4.07 1.01 -1.61
N GLU A 244 -4.06 2.02 -0.74
CA GLU A 244 -3.92 1.83 0.71
C GLU A 244 -5.13 1.07 1.30
N ARG A 245 -6.30 1.13 0.64
CA ARG A 245 -7.46 0.28 0.96
C ARG A 245 -7.10 -1.21 1.00
N GLY A 246 -6.13 -1.69 0.23
CA GLY A 246 -5.70 -3.09 0.30
C GLY A 246 -5.09 -3.50 1.63
N ILE A 247 -4.45 -2.56 2.34
CA ILE A 247 -3.95 -2.80 3.70
C ILE A 247 -5.12 -2.93 4.65
N PHE A 248 -6.13 -2.07 4.53
CA PHE A 248 -7.37 -2.18 5.29
C PHE A 248 -8.08 -3.52 5.03
N LEU A 249 -8.23 -3.91 3.77
CA LEU A 249 -8.86 -5.20 3.43
C LEU A 249 -8.04 -6.38 3.95
N SER A 250 -6.71 -6.31 3.91
CA SER A 250 -5.82 -7.32 4.51
C SER A 250 -6.02 -7.41 6.03
N LEU A 251 -6.14 -6.28 6.73
CA LEU A 251 -6.44 -6.24 8.16
C LEU A 251 -7.79 -6.89 8.48
N VAL A 252 -8.85 -6.56 7.74
CA VAL A 252 -10.18 -7.17 7.90
C VAL A 252 -10.12 -8.68 7.65
N ASP A 253 -9.41 -9.12 6.61
CA ASP A 253 -9.26 -10.53 6.26
C ASP A 253 -8.46 -11.33 7.31
N LEU A 254 -7.44 -10.72 7.92
CA LEU A 254 -6.65 -11.32 9.01
C LEU A 254 -7.45 -11.45 10.30
N ILE A 255 -8.24 -10.43 10.65
CA ILE A 255 -8.95 -10.40 11.93
C ILE A 255 -10.18 -11.29 11.90
N LEU A 256 -10.92 -11.33 10.79
CA LEU A 256 -12.13 -12.15 10.68
C LEU A 256 -11.77 -13.63 10.44
N ASN A 257 -12.43 -14.51 11.20
CA ASN A 257 -12.30 -15.94 10.97
C ASN A 257 -13.00 -16.35 9.66
N HIS A 258 -12.74 -17.57 9.20
CA HIS A 258 -13.30 -18.10 7.95
C HIS A 258 -14.83 -17.95 7.83
N LYS A 259 -15.58 -18.21 8.92
CA LYS A 259 -17.05 -18.13 8.92
C LYS A 259 -17.54 -16.69 8.88
N GLU A 260 -16.82 -15.79 9.53
CA GLU A 260 -17.19 -14.38 9.62
C GLU A 260 -17.05 -13.64 8.29
N LYS A 261 -16.18 -14.12 7.39
CA LYS A 261 -15.88 -13.46 6.11
C LYS A 261 -16.46 -14.16 4.87
N VAL A 262 -17.46 -15.01 5.05
CA VAL A 262 -18.14 -15.70 3.93
C VAL A 262 -18.69 -14.70 2.90
N HIS A 263 -19.28 -13.59 3.35
CA HIS A 263 -19.86 -12.55 2.47
C HIS A 263 -18.94 -11.34 2.25
N PHE A 264 -17.62 -11.49 2.37
CA PHE A 264 -16.70 -10.35 2.27
C PHE A 264 -16.88 -9.60 0.93
N ASN A 265 -16.82 -10.30 -0.20
CA ASN A 265 -16.99 -9.77 -1.56
C ASN A 265 -18.38 -9.15 -1.85
N GLU A 266 -19.38 -9.45 -1.03
CA GLU A 266 -20.73 -8.89 -1.14
C GLU A 266 -20.97 -7.78 -0.11
N SER A 267 -20.07 -7.61 0.86
CA SER A 267 -20.23 -6.69 1.98
C SER A 267 -19.97 -5.24 1.60
N TYR A 268 -20.34 -4.33 2.50
CA TYR A 268 -19.95 -2.93 2.39
C TYR A 268 -18.43 -2.74 2.29
N PHE A 269 -17.59 -3.65 2.82
CA PHE A 269 -16.14 -3.48 2.67
C PHE A 269 -15.65 -3.67 1.23
N ASP A 270 -16.36 -4.41 0.37
CA ASP A 270 -16.04 -4.52 -1.06
C ASP A 270 -16.65 -3.37 -1.86
N LYS A 271 -17.87 -2.96 -1.52
CA LYS A 271 -18.62 -1.97 -2.31
C LYS A 271 -18.39 -0.51 -1.91
N CYS A 272 -17.86 -0.26 -0.72
CA CYS A 272 -17.70 1.09 -0.18
C CYS A 272 -16.34 1.70 -0.51
N TRP A 273 -16.36 2.91 -1.05
CA TRP A 273 -15.17 3.67 -1.42
C TRP A 273 -14.97 4.96 -0.61
N GLY A 274 -15.79 5.19 0.42
CA GLY A 274 -15.74 6.38 1.27
C GLY A 274 -15.12 6.08 2.63
N TYR A 275 -15.97 5.94 3.63
CA TYR A 275 -15.60 5.54 4.99
C TYR A 275 -16.02 4.10 5.26
N ALA A 276 -15.14 3.31 5.86
CA ALA A 276 -15.47 1.99 6.36
C ALA A 276 -14.76 1.71 7.69
N GLN A 277 -15.47 1.07 8.62
CA GLN A 277 -14.92 0.66 9.91
C GLN A 277 -15.37 -0.76 10.24
N LEU A 278 -14.42 -1.55 10.73
CA LEU A 278 -14.66 -2.83 11.40
C LEU A 278 -14.29 -2.68 12.88
N GLN A 279 -15.15 -3.12 13.79
CA GLN A 279 -14.79 -3.36 15.18
C GLN A 279 -15.09 -4.81 15.55
N VAL A 280 -14.10 -5.47 16.12
CA VAL A 280 -14.23 -6.82 16.67
C VAL A 280 -13.68 -6.80 18.10
N GLY A 281 -14.56 -6.97 19.08
CA GLY A 281 -14.21 -6.77 20.48
C GLY A 281 -13.62 -5.37 20.70
N ASN A 282 -12.38 -5.33 21.18
CA ASN A 282 -11.65 -4.09 21.47
C ASN A 282 -10.69 -3.65 20.36
N LEU A 283 -10.68 -4.32 19.20
CA LEU A 283 -9.88 -3.90 18.05
C LEU A 283 -10.75 -3.18 17.01
N HIS A 284 -10.34 -1.96 16.67
CA HIS A 284 -11.00 -1.07 15.73
C HIS A 284 -10.12 -0.86 14.52
N ILE A 285 -10.68 -0.95 13.32
CA ILE A 285 -9.98 -0.66 12.08
C ILE A 285 -10.83 0.27 11.25
N VAL A 286 -10.22 1.36 10.82
CA VAL A 286 -10.87 2.40 10.03
C VAL A 286 -10.14 2.55 8.71
N TYR A 287 -10.91 2.72 7.64
CA TYR A 287 -10.46 3.20 6.35
C TYR A 287 -11.27 4.44 5.95
N GLN A 288 -10.58 5.44 5.42
CA GLN A 288 -11.18 6.60 4.78
C GLN A 288 -10.44 6.84 3.46
N ASP A 289 -11.18 6.96 2.35
CA ASP A 289 -10.59 7.48 1.11
C ASP A 289 -10.10 8.91 1.37
N TYR A 290 -8.79 9.11 1.24
CA TYR A 290 -8.09 10.27 1.74
C TYR A 290 -7.04 10.74 0.72
N ARG A 291 -7.47 10.93 -0.53
CA ARG A 291 -6.61 11.25 -1.68
C ARG A 291 -6.15 12.71 -1.68
N ILE A 292 -5.42 13.13 -0.65
CA ILE A 292 -4.85 14.48 -0.55
C ILE A 292 -3.50 14.63 -1.25
N GLU A 293 -2.86 13.53 -1.66
CA GLU A 293 -1.57 13.53 -2.37
C GLU A 293 -1.54 14.47 -3.61
N PRO A 294 -2.58 14.54 -4.46
CA PRO A 294 -2.55 15.45 -5.62
C PRO A 294 -2.73 16.92 -5.24
N ALA A 295 -3.26 17.22 -4.05
CA ALA A 295 -3.58 18.58 -3.64
C ALA A 295 -2.32 19.45 -3.65
N SER A 296 -2.40 20.63 -4.27
CA SER A 296 -1.30 21.58 -4.23
C SER A 296 -1.09 22.07 -2.79
N SER A 297 0.15 21.99 -2.35
CA SER A 297 0.62 22.59 -1.10
C SER A 297 0.80 24.09 -1.20
N ASP A 298 0.68 24.68 -2.38
CA ASP A 298 1.02 26.10 -2.61
C ASP A 298 -0.03 27.02 -1.96
N HIS A 299 -1.27 26.54 -1.85
CA HIS A 299 -2.32 27.19 -1.06
C HIS A 299 -2.12 27.06 0.46
N LEU A 300 -1.21 26.20 0.94
CA LEU A 300 -0.90 26.06 2.38
C LEU A 300 -0.02 27.20 2.91
N GLN A 301 0.52 28.05 2.03
CA GLN A 301 1.43 29.14 2.42
C GLN A 301 0.84 30.54 2.26
N SER A 302 -0.29 30.70 1.58
CA SER A 302 -0.86 32.02 1.30
C SER A 302 -2.23 32.20 1.94
N GLU A 303 -2.22 32.97 3.03
CA GLU A 303 -3.34 33.73 3.60
C GLU A 303 -4.30 32.96 4.52
N ASN A 304 -4.57 33.57 5.69
CA ASN A 304 -5.56 33.13 6.68
C ASN A 304 -7.00 33.11 6.13
N ASN A 305 -7.19 33.39 4.84
CA ASN A 305 -8.44 33.70 4.18
C ASN A 305 -8.44 33.05 2.81
N PHE A 306 -9.41 32.18 2.52
CA PHE A 306 -9.59 31.62 1.18
C PHE A 306 -10.99 31.90 0.66
N THR A 307 -11.09 32.13 -0.64
CA THR A 307 -12.39 32.38 -1.29
C THR A 307 -13.05 31.05 -1.60
N VAL A 308 -14.29 30.88 -1.15
CA VAL A 308 -15.15 29.73 -1.41
C VAL A 308 -16.28 30.17 -2.32
N THR A 309 -16.42 29.49 -3.46
CA THR A 309 -17.58 29.63 -4.34
C THR A 309 -18.56 28.50 -4.02
N CYS A 310 -19.86 28.79 -3.95
CA CYS A 310 -20.92 27.83 -3.74
C CYS A 310 -22.02 27.96 -4.80
N HIS A 311 -22.55 26.83 -5.27
CA HIS A 311 -23.75 26.71 -6.07
C HIS A 311 -24.89 26.22 -5.17
N ASN A 312 -25.86 27.08 -4.91
CA ASN A 312 -26.88 26.91 -3.87
C ASN A 312 -26.21 26.63 -2.50
N GLU A 313 -26.46 25.44 -1.97
CA GLU A 313 -25.92 24.98 -0.69
C GLU A 313 -24.63 24.15 -0.81
N LYS A 314 -24.10 23.99 -2.02
CA LYS A 314 -22.96 23.12 -2.31
C LYS A 314 -21.76 23.95 -2.72
N LYS A 315 -20.57 23.60 -2.25
CA LYS A 315 -19.32 24.24 -2.70
C LYS A 315 -19.05 23.90 -4.18
N VAL A 316 -18.80 24.92 -5.00
CA VAL A 316 -18.36 24.78 -6.40
C VAL A 316 -16.87 24.53 -6.40
N SER A 317 -16.46 23.44 -7.03
CA SER A 317 -15.06 23.11 -7.19
C SER A 317 -14.56 23.57 -8.56
N GLN A 318 -14.06 24.82 -8.66
CA GLN A 318 -12.94 25.06 -9.57
C GLN A 318 -11.66 24.66 -8.83
N GLY A 319 -11.39 23.36 -8.79
CA GLY A 319 -10.36 22.78 -7.91
C GLY A 319 -10.93 22.50 -6.52
N TYR A 320 -11.25 21.24 -6.25
CA TYR A 320 -11.68 20.81 -4.92
C TYR A 320 -10.55 21.06 -3.90
N ASN A 321 -10.82 21.82 -2.84
CA ASN A 321 -9.92 21.89 -1.68
C ASN A 321 -10.12 20.64 -0.80
N PHE A 322 -9.76 19.47 -1.32
CA PHE A 322 -9.78 18.21 -0.58
C PHE A 322 -8.90 18.24 0.66
N PHE A 323 -7.92 19.14 0.68
CA PHE A 323 -7.01 19.26 1.81
C PHE A 323 -7.71 19.83 3.05
N ASP A 324 -8.54 20.86 2.92
CA ASP A 324 -9.32 21.39 4.05
C ASP A 324 -10.28 20.35 4.62
N ASP A 325 -10.95 19.58 3.76
CA ASP A 325 -11.89 18.55 4.21
C ASP A 325 -11.16 17.40 4.90
N ALA A 326 -9.93 17.10 4.47
CA ALA A 326 -9.01 16.21 5.17
C ALA A 326 -8.61 16.75 6.56
N LEU A 327 -8.19 18.02 6.65
CA LEU A 327 -7.87 18.66 7.93
C LEU A 327 -9.09 18.65 8.87
N GLY A 328 -10.28 18.94 8.33
CA GLY A 328 -11.55 18.88 9.04
C GLY A 328 -11.86 17.46 9.50
N PHE A 329 -11.68 16.44 8.67
CA PHE A 329 -11.84 15.04 9.09
C PHE A 329 -10.92 14.66 10.25
N MET A 330 -9.65 15.07 10.20
CA MET A 330 -8.71 14.82 11.30
C MET A 330 -9.19 15.48 12.59
N GLN A 331 -9.51 16.77 12.55
CA GLN A 331 -9.84 17.55 13.74
C GLN A 331 -11.26 17.27 14.28
N GLU A 332 -12.25 17.24 13.40
CA GLU A 332 -13.68 17.23 13.73
C GLU A 332 -14.26 15.82 13.82
N PHE A 333 -13.56 14.79 13.32
CA PHE A 333 -14.02 13.41 13.38
C PHE A 333 -13.00 12.51 14.06
N LEU A 334 -11.80 12.33 13.49
CA LEU A 334 -10.82 11.36 13.98
C LEU A 334 -10.31 11.67 15.41
N PHE A 335 -10.14 12.96 15.74
CA PHE A 335 -9.64 13.41 17.04
C PHE A 335 -10.69 14.12 17.91
N LYS A 336 -11.96 14.13 17.50
CA LYS A 336 -13.04 14.79 18.27
C LYS A 336 -13.40 14.03 19.55
N ASP A 337 -13.53 12.71 19.45
CA ASP A 337 -13.93 11.86 20.58
C ASP A 337 -12.73 11.33 21.35
N ARG A 338 -12.97 10.64 22.49
CA ARG A 338 -11.90 10.14 23.37
C ARG A 338 -11.17 8.90 22.83
N LEU A 339 -11.70 8.26 21.79
CA LEU A 339 -11.17 7.00 21.26
C LEU A 339 -10.28 7.29 20.04
N TRP A 340 -9.13 7.90 20.32
CA TRP A 340 -8.14 8.26 19.29
C TRP A 340 -7.47 7.02 18.70
N PRO A 341 -7.08 7.07 17.41
CA PRO A 341 -6.35 5.97 16.79
C PRO A 341 -4.99 5.77 17.45
N ASP A 342 -4.57 4.53 17.72
CA ASP A 342 -3.22 4.26 18.21
C ASP A 342 -2.20 4.36 17.08
N VAL A 343 -2.61 3.95 15.87
CA VAL A 343 -1.79 3.99 14.67
C VAL A 343 -2.57 4.59 13.51
N ILE A 344 -1.99 5.58 12.84
CA ILE A 344 -2.48 6.16 11.59
C ILE A 344 -1.49 5.83 10.48
N MET A 345 -1.94 5.24 9.39
CA MET A 345 -1.19 5.19 8.14
C MET A 345 -1.82 6.18 7.16
N VAL A 346 -1.02 7.06 6.55
CA VAL A 346 -1.55 8.14 5.69
C VAL A 346 -0.71 8.34 4.44
N CYS A 347 -1.37 8.45 3.28
CA CYS A 347 -0.72 8.76 2.01
C CYS A 347 -0.58 10.27 1.78
N LEU A 348 0.65 10.75 1.62
CA LEU A 348 1.01 12.17 1.54
C LEU A 348 1.96 12.46 0.38
N LYS A 349 1.87 13.67 -0.16
CA LYS A 349 2.77 14.15 -1.22
C LYS A 349 4.17 14.45 -0.68
N ASP A 350 4.22 15.20 0.42
CA ASP A 350 5.43 15.76 0.99
C ASP A 350 5.30 16.10 2.48
N SER A 351 6.40 16.56 3.07
CA SER A 351 6.49 16.93 4.49
C SER A 351 5.64 18.15 4.87
N ARG A 352 5.25 19.02 3.93
CA ARG A 352 4.41 20.18 4.22
C ARG A 352 3.00 19.72 4.56
N GLN A 353 2.45 18.79 3.79
CA GLN A 353 1.16 18.18 4.08
C GLN A 353 1.15 17.50 5.46
N LEU A 354 2.20 16.74 5.79
CA LEU A 354 2.33 16.10 7.11
C LEU A 354 2.35 17.14 8.24
N LYS A 355 3.10 18.23 8.07
CA LYS A 355 3.16 19.32 9.06
C LYS A 355 1.78 19.93 9.30
N SER A 356 1.03 20.24 8.25
CA SER A 356 -0.33 20.79 8.37
C SER A 356 -1.31 19.82 9.04
N LEU A 357 -1.18 18.51 8.80
CA LEU A 357 -1.97 17.50 9.52
C LEU A 357 -1.64 17.50 11.01
N PHE A 358 -0.35 17.57 11.38
CA PHE A 358 0.06 17.59 12.80
C PHE A 358 -0.45 18.80 13.57
N GLU A 359 -0.64 19.96 12.92
CA GLU A 359 -1.26 21.13 13.55
C GLU A 359 -2.70 20.87 13.99
N LYS A 360 -3.36 19.85 13.42
CA LYS A 360 -4.72 19.42 13.77
C LYS A 360 -4.76 18.24 14.76
N ILE A 361 -3.61 17.66 15.09
CA ILE A 361 -3.52 16.52 16.00
C ILE A 361 -3.28 17.02 17.43
N PRO A 362 -4.06 16.57 18.43
CA PRO A 362 -3.84 16.95 19.82
C PRO A 362 -2.40 16.67 20.29
N PRO A 363 -1.73 17.61 20.97
CA PRO A 363 -0.39 17.38 21.52
C PRO A 363 -0.34 16.24 22.56
N SER A 364 -1.48 15.94 23.20
CA SER A 364 -1.63 14.84 24.16
C SER A 364 -1.77 13.46 23.50
N TRP A 365 -2.01 13.39 22.19
CA TRP A 365 -2.09 12.12 21.48
C TRP A 365 -0.71 11.44 21.42
N LYS A 366 -0.64 10.17 21.83
CA LYS A 366 0.61 9.40 21.97
C LYS A 366 0.77 8.29 20.92
N GLY A 367 -0.12 8.22 19.93
CA GLY A 367 -0.05 7.22 18.88
C GLY A 367 1.07 7.47 17.87
N VAL A 368 1.08 6.66 16.81
CA VAL A 368 2.11 6.65 15.77
C VAL A 368 1.51 6.98 14.41
N ILE A 369 2.24 7.75 13.59
CA ILE A 369 1.87 8.01 12.18
C ILE A 369 2.90 7.37 11.25
N TYR A 370 2.42 6.57 10.30
CA TYR A 370 3.16 6.07 9.15
C TYR A 370 2.78 6.85 7.89
N PRO A 371 3.49 7.95 7.57
CA PRO A 371 3.34 8.59 6.29
C PRO A 371 3.95 7.70 5.20
N THR A 372 3.19 7.53 4.13
CA THR A 372 3.63 6.89 2.89
C THR A 372 3.49 7.90 1.74
N THR A 373 4.34 7.80 0.71
CA THR A 373 4.22 8.64 -0.50
C THR A 373 3.56 7.89 -1.66
N SER A 374 2.75 6.87 -1.32
CA SER A 374 1.93 6.00 -2.17
C SER A 374 2.58 4.67 -2.56
N PHE A 375 1.77 3.60 -2.70
CA PHE A 375 2.16 2.35 -3.41
C PHE A 375 1.78 2.40 -4.91
N LYS A 376 1.67 3.57 -5.51
CA LYS A 376 1.35 3.73 -6.95
C LYS A 376 2.45 3.19 -7.84
N ILE A 377 2.35 1.90 -8.16
CA ILE A 377 3.17 1.18 -9.14
C ILE A 377 3.27 1.96 -10.45
N LYS A 378 2.21 2.66 -10.85
CA LYS A 378 2.14 3.41 -12.12
C LYS A 378 2.93 4.72 -12.19
N THR A 379 3.70 5.07 -11.16
CA THR A 379 4.57 6.26 -11.28
C THR A 379 5.96 5.82 -11.75
N ASN A 380 6.50 6.47 -12.80
CA ASN A 380 7.90 6.32 -13.27
C ASN A 380 8.93 6.36 -12.13
N LEU A 381 8.55 6.97 -11.01
CA LEU A 381 9.34 7.02 -9.81
C LEU A 381 9.77 5.63 -9.31
N PHE A 382 8.95 4.59 -9.55
CA PHE A 382 9.25 3.21 -9.12
C PHE A 382 10.35 2.51 -9.92
N TYR A 383 10.63 3.01 -11.11
CA TYR A 383 11.42 2.28 -12.10
C TYR A 383 12.61 3.08 -12.62
N THR A 384 12.87 4.25 -12.04
CA THR A 384 13.98 5.12 -12.42
C THR A 384 14.87 5.42 -11.22
N ALA A 385 16.17 5.56 -11.48
CA ALA A 385 17.16 5.92 -10.45
C ALA A 385 16.85 7.27 -9.78
N SER A 386 16.37 8.25 -10.55
CA SER A 386 15.90 9.55 -10.03
C SER A 386 14.68 9.37 -9.15
N GLY A 387 13.70 8.60 -9.61
CA GLY A 387 12.49 8.27 -8.90
C GLY A 387 12.69 7.67 -7.51
N VAL A 388 13.49 6.61 -7.44
CA VAL A 388 13.86 5.94 -6.17
C VAL A 388 14.54 6.93 -5.23
N ARG A 389 15.44 7.76 -5.76
CA ARG A 389 16.15 8.78 -4.97
C ARG A 389 15.21 9.85 -4.45
N ASP A 390 14.31 10.36 -5.28
CA ASP A 390 13.33 11.40 -4.93
C ASP A 390 12.34 10.88 -3.89
N TYR A 391 11.90 9.64 -4.00
CA TYR A 391 11.12 8.95 -2.97
C TYR A 391 11.88 8.89 -1.65
N ARG A 392 13.11 8.37 -1.64
CA ARG A 392 13.92 8.24 -0.41
C ARG A 392 14.18 9.60 0.25
N ASN A 393 14.52 10.60 -0.56
CA ASN A 393 14.74 11.97 -0.10
C ASN A 393 13.48 12.60 0.53
N ARG A 394 12.29 12.29 0.02
CA ARG A 394 11.02 12.75 0.61
C ARG A 394 10.72 12.00 1.91
N ALA A 395 10.79 10.68 1.89
CA ALA A 395 10.48 9.83 3.03
C ALA A 395 11.38 10.16 4.25
N GLN A 396 12.67 10.39 4.03
CA GLN A 396 13.63 10.75 5.08
C GLN A 396 13.34 12.08 5.78
N LYS A 397 12.52 12.97 5.19
CA LYS A 397 12.14 14.24 5.82
C LYS A 397 11.02 14.07 6.86
N PHE A 398 10.20 13.02 6.75
CA PHE A 398 9.03 12.89 7.63
C PHE A 398 9.36 12.74 9.13
N PRO A 399 10.35 11.93 9.56
CA PRO A 399 10.67 11.76 10.97
C PRO A 399 11.13 13.03 11.69
N SER A 400 11.66 14.01 10.93
CA SER A 400 12.08 15.28 11.51
C SER A 400 10.92 16.19 11.94
N ILE A 401 9.68 15.87 11.55
CA ILE A 401 8.50 16.69 11.84
C ILE A 401 8.01 16.46 13.28
N ASP A 402 7.90 15.20 13.71
CA ASP A 402 7.42 14.83 15.03
C ASP A 402 7.95 13.44 15.41
N LYS A 403 8.27 13.22 16.69
CA LYS A 403 8.78 11.94 17.22
C LYS A 403 7.80 10.77 17.06
N ARG A 404 6.51 11.06 16.88
CA ARG A 404 5.43 10.09 16.62
C ARG A 404 5.46 9.57 15.19
N VAL A 405 6.23 10.19 14.30
CA VAL A 405 6.35 9.77 12.90
C VAL A 405 7.35 8.62 12.77
N GLN A 406 6.89 7.55 12.13
CA GLN A 406 7.70 6.39 11.78
C GLN A 406 7.56 6.15 10.28
N ILE A 407 8.64 5.83 9.57
CA ILE A 407 8.59 5.59 8.13
C ILE A 407 8.42 4.10 7.88
N VAL A 408 7.46 3.76 7.02
CA VAL A 408 7.40 2.46 6.37
C VAL A 408 7.79 2.64 4.90
N ASP A 409 8.80 1.89 4.46
CA ASP A 409 9.17 1.87 3.04
C ASP A 409 8.24 0.92 2.27
N ALA A 410 6.99 1.35 2.13
CA ALA A 410 5.97 0.71 1.32
C ALA A 410 6.48 0.38 -0.10
N PHE A 411 7.32 1.26 -0.64
CA PHE A 411 8.00 1.10 -1.92
C PHE A 411 8.93 -0.11 -1.90
N ALA A 412 9.88 -0.18 -0.95
CA ALA A 412 10.82 -1.31 -0.87
C ALA A 412 10.10 -2.66 -0.66
N LEU A 413 9.07 -2.67 0.21
CA LEU A 413 8.26 -3.86 0.47
C LEU A 413 7.54 -4.37 -0.79
N SER A 414 6.93 -3.46 -1.56
CA SER A 414 6.20 -3.83 -2.79
C SER A 414 7.11 -4.11 -3.98
N THR A 415 8.34 -3.60 -4.00
CA THR A 415 9.24 -3.68 -5.17
C THR A 415 9.57 -5.13 -5.54
N GLY A 416 9.82 -6.00 -4.57
CA GLY A 416 10.08 -7.43 -4.83
C GLY A 416 8.86 -8.22 -5.31
N MET A 417 7.67 -7.65 -5.23
CA MET A 417 6.42 -8.31 -5.57
C MET A 417 5.64 -7.58 -6.67
N ARG A 418 6.28 -6.61 -7.35
CA ARG A 418 5.63 -5.70 -8.30
C ARG A 418 5.38 -6.23 -9.71
N HIS A 419 5.86 -7.43 -10.02
CA HIS A 419 5.65 -8.04 -11.33
C HIS A 419 4.19 -8.50 -11.40
N GLY A 420 3.36 -7.73 -12.14
CA GLY A 420 1.91 -7.90 -12.22
C GLY A 420 1.47 -8.89 -13.29
N SER A 421 2.36 -9.20 -14.24
CA SER A 421 2.16 -10.35 -15.11
C SER A 421 2.19 -11.61 -14.26
N GLY A 422 1.24 -12.52 -14.46
CA GLY A 422 1.32 -13.90 -13.94
C GLY A 422 2.46 -14.71 -14.58
N SER A 423 3.55 -14.03 -14.96
CA SER A 423 4.74 -14.56 -15.60
C SER A 423 5.59 -15.40 -14.66
N SER A 424 5.63 -15.02 -13.37
CA SER A 424 6.27 -15.81 -12.33
C SER A 424 5.21 -16.61 -11.58
N PRO A 425 5.24 -17.96 -11.61
CA PRO A 425 4.28 -18.79 -10.90
C PRO A 425 4.41 -18.68 -9.38
N LEU A 426 5.50 -18.10 -8.87
CA LEU A 426 5.78 -18.01 -7.43
C LEU A 426 5.33 -16.69 -6.79
N ILE A 427 4.94 -15.70 -7.60
CA ILE A 427 4.52 -14.38 -7.13
C ILE A 427 3.01 -14.26 -7.35
N VAL A 428 2.24 -14.16 -6.26
CA VAL A 428 0.83 -13.75 -6.39
C VAL A 428 0.82 -12.33 -6.95
N LYS A 429 -0.16 -11.96 -7.79
CA LYS A 429 -0.35 -10.58 -8.26
C LYS A 429 -0.48 -9.61 -7.06
N SER A 430 0.64 -9.17 -6.48
CA SER A 430 0.69 -8.66 -5.11
C SER A 430 0.26 -7.20 -4.97
N ASN A 431 -0.02 -6.58 -6.11
CA ASN A 431 0.06 -5.14 -6.29
C ASN A 431 -1.25 -4.59 -6.88
N HIS A 432 -2.25 -5.44 -7.07
CA HIS A 432 -3.63 -5.02 -7.30
C HIS A 432 -4.41 -5.13 -5.99
N PHE A 433 -4.32 -4.05 -5.22
CA PHE A 433 -4.64 -3.97 -3.78
C PHE A 433 -6.12 -4.14 -3.39
N HIS A 434 -6.97 -4.67 -4.28
CA HIS A 434 -8.39 -4.91 -4.02
C HIS A 434 -8.91 -6.14 -4.78
N ARG A 435 -8.01 -7.01 -5.30
CA ARG A 435 -8.42 -8.26 -5.91
C ARG A 435 -8.63 -9.34 -4.87
N TRP A 436 -9.76 -10.01 -5.00
CA TRP A 436 -10.08 -11.21 -4.26
C TRP A 436 -9.24 -12.38 -4.78
N CYS A 437 -8.75 -13.20 -3.87
CA CYS A 437 -8.14 -14.46 -4.21
C CYS A 437 -9.07 -15.62 -3.95
N ASN A 438 -9.08 -16.57 -4.88
CA ASN A 438 -9.73 -17.86 -4.70
C ASN A 438 -8.74 -18.94 -4.24
N GLU A 439 -7.54 -18.55 -3.76
CA GLU A 439 -6.36 -19.41 -3.82
C GLU A 439 -6.18 -20.35 -2.60
N LEU A 440 -6.82 -20.15 -1.45
CA LEU A 440 -6.59 -20.97 -0.23
C LEU A 440 -7.88 -21.44 0.46
N ASP A 441 -8.69 -22.29 -0.17
CA ASP A 441 -9.90 -22.89 0.44
C ASP A 441 -10.89 -21.88 1.06
N GLY A 442 -10.87 -20.62 0.60
CA GLY A 442 -11.64 -19.52 1.19
C GLY A 442 -11.08 -18.87 2.46
N SER A 443 -9.95 -19.36 3.00
CA SER A 443 -9.27 -18.85 4.21
C SER A 443 -8.57 -17.51 4.02
N MET A 444 -8.10 -17.22 2.80
CA MET A 444 -7.53 -15.93 2.41
C MET A 444 -8.41 -15.31 1.35
N LYS A 445 -8.96 -14.12 1.64
CA LYS A 445 -9.77 -13.38 0.68
C LYS A 445 -8.96 -12.32 -0.06
N VAL A 446 -7.92 -11.76 0.56
CA VAL A 446 -7.11 -10.68 -0.01
C VAL A 446 -5.66 -11.17 -0.18
N CYS A 447 -5.14 -11.21 -1.40
CA CYS A 447 -3.71 -11.48 -1.62
C CYS A 447 -2.94 -10.23 -2.00
N GLY A 448 -2.25 -9.68 -1.03
CA GLY A 448 -1.13 -8.79 -1.29
C GLY A 448 -0.08 -9.03 -0.22
N ASP A 449 1.01 -9.70 -0.56
CA ASP A 449 2.07 -9.98 0.42
C ASP A 449 2.59 -8.68 1.05
N ALA A 450 2.78 -7.65 0.23
CA ALA A 450 3.19 -6.33 0.71
C ALA A 450 2.13 -5.67 1.63
N THR A 451 0.84 -5.77 1.30
CA THR A 451 -0.22 -5.18 2.14
C THR A 451 -0.49 -5.97 3.40
N GLU A 452 -0.41 -7.30 3.35
CA GLU A 452 -0.49 -8.17 4.53
C GLU A 452 0.71 -7.93 5.44
N MET A 453 1.92 -7.78 4.88
CA MET A 453 3.11 -7.45 5.66
C MET A 453 2.95 -6.11 6.40
N VAL A 454 2.45 -5.08 5.70
CA VAL A 454 2.17 -3.80 6.35
C VAL A 454 1.04 -3.94 7.37
N ALA A 455 -0.02 -4.70 7.09
CA ALA A 455 -1.08 -4.99 8.06
C ALA A 455 -0.51 -5.64 9.34
N GLN A 456 0.37 -6.64 9.22
CA GLN A 456 1.04 -7.32 10.34
C GLN A 456 1.96 -6.37 11.13
N LEU A 457 2.66 -5.45 10.44
CA LEU A 457 3.41 -4.38 11.09
C LEU A 457 2.50 -3.50 11.96
N LEU A 458 1.38 -3.03 11.40
CA LEU A 458 0.44 -2.15 12.12
C LEU A 458 -0.22 -2.89 13.29
N LEU A 459 -0.62 -4.15 13.10
CA LEU A 459 -1.15 -5.01 14.15
C LEU A 459 -0.17 -5.18 15.30
N GLY A 460 1.09 -5.50 15.03
CA GLY A 460 2.08 -5.65 16.07
C GLY A 460 2.36 -4.36 16.84
N LYS A 461 2.21 -3.19 16.20
CA LYS A 461 2.33 -1.89 16.90
C LYS A 461 1.20 -1.63 17.89
N VAL A 462 -0.03 -2.08 17.59
CA VAL A 462 -1.18 -1.86 18.48
C VAL A 462 -1.36 -2.99 19.50
N ILE A 463 -1.14 -4.25 19.11
CA ILE A 463 -1.38 -5.43 19.96
C ILE A 463 -0.15 -5.74 20.83
N ALA A 464 1.05 -5.65 20.27
CA ALA A 464 2.28 -6.08 20.93
C ALA A 464 3.41 -5.04 20.74
N PRO A 465 3.24 -3.79 21.21
CA PRO A 465 4.21 -2.71 20.99
C PRO A 465 5.61 -3.02 21.57
N ASN A 466 5.69 -3.93 22.53
CA ASN A 466 6.94 -4.40 23.16
C ASN A 466 7.42 -5.76 22.63
N GLY A 467 6.82 -6.25 21.54
CA GLY A 467 7.14 -7.52 20.89
C GLY A 467 6.17 -8.63 21.26
N LYS A 468 5.95 -9.54 20.31
CA LYS A 468 4.96 -10.62 20.40
C LYS A 468 5.16 -11.54 21.61
N ASP A 469 6.40 -11.91 21.93
CA ASP A 469 6.70 -12.80 23.08
C ASP A 469 6.27 -12.19 24.42
N VAL A 470 6.53 -10.90 24.61
CA VAL A 470 6.20 -10.19 25.86
C VAL A 470 4.68 -10.14 26.02
N TRP A 471 3.97 -9.87 24.93
CA TRP A 471 2.52 -9.86 24.90
C TRP A 471 1.90 -11.26 25.15
N LEU A 472 2.40 -12.30 24.50
CA LEU A 472 1.94 -13.68 24.74
C LEU A 472 2.20 -14.13 26.18
N LYS A 473 3.34 -13.71 26.76
CA LYS A 473 3.65 -13.98 28.16
C LYS A 473 2.67 -13.30 29.11
N SER A 474 2.32 -12.03 28.88
CA SER A 474 1.37 -11.32 29.75
C SER A 474 -0.03 -11.96 29.72
N ILE A 475 -0.51 -12.40 28.55
CA ILE A 475 -1.79 -13.12 28.44
C ILE A 475 -1.78 -14.42 29.27
N ARG A 476 -0.69 -15.18 29.22
CA ARG A 476 -0.54 -16.44 29.99
C ARG A 476 -0.51 -16.18 31.49
N GLU A 477 0.20 -15.15 31.93
CA GLU A 477 0.31 -14.77 33.35
C GLU A 477 -1.02 -14.29 33.93
N GLU A 478 -1.87 -13.66 33.12
CA GLU A 478 -3.22 -13.24 33.51
C GLU A 478 -4.22 -14.41 33.65
N GLY A 479 -3.80 -15.65 33.36
CA GLY A 479 -4.65 -16.83 33.51
C GLY A 479 -5.88 -16.83 32.60
N ARG A 480 -5.85 -16.07 31.49
CA ARG A 480 -6.94 -16.09 30.51
C ARG A 480 -6.92 -17.45 29.82
N ASP A 481 -7.87 -18.32 30.15
CA ASP A 481 -8.07 -19.61 29.47
C ASP A 481 -8.52 -19.35 28.03
N VAL A 482 -7.54 -19.38 27.12
CA VAL A 482 -7.54 -18.81 25.77
C VAL A 482 -8.56 -19.41 24.79
N VAL A 483 -9.11 -20.60 25.03
CA VAL A 483 -9.59 -21.40 23.88
C VAL A 483 -11.09 -21.75 23.88
N ARG A 484 -11.82 -21.68 25.01
CA ARG A 484 -13.07 -22.45 25.09
C ARG A 484 -14.37 -21.81 24.59
N ASN A 485 -14.45 -20.50 24.33
CA ASN A 485 -15.74 -19.85 23.97
C ASN A 485 -15.63 -18.73 22.91
N MET A 486 -14.78 -18.88 21.90
CA MET A 486 -14.70 -17.91 20.78
C MET A 486 -15.81 -18.05 19.73
N THR A 487 -16.84 -18.86 19.97
CA THR A 487 -17.71 -19.33 18.90
C THR A 487 -18.67 -18.30 18.33
N LEU A 488 -18.91 -17.14 18.98
CA LEU A 488 -19.74 -16.06 18.45
C LEU A 488 -19.35 -14.69 19.05
N ARG A 489 -18.31 -14.04 18.53
CA ARG A 489 -17.98 -12.65 18.91
C ARG A 489 -18.86 -11.65 18.15
N GLU A 490 -19.21 -10.54 18.82
CA GLU A 490 -19.94 -9.45 18.20
C GLU A 490 -19.01 -8.63 17.31
N ILE A 491 -19.39 -8.46 16.06
CA ILE A 491 -18.75 -7.62 15.06
C ILE A 491 -19.64 -6.40 14.85
N MET A 492 -19.04 -5.21 14.87
CA MET A 492 -19.70 -3.99 14.44
C MET A 492 -19.05 -3.51 13.14
N VAL A 493 -19.90 -3.20 12.16
CA VAL A 493 -19.49 -2.63 10.89
C VAL A 493 -20.16 -1.28 10.76
N CYS A 494 -19.38 -0.24 10.47
CA CYS A 494 -19.88 1.10 10.17
C CYS A 494 -19.37 1.54 8.81
N HIS A 495 -20.19 2.28 8.06
CA HIS A 495 -19.81 2.74 6.73
C HIS A 495 -20.54 4.03 6.34
N ASP A 496 -19.93 4.79 5.43
CA ASP A 496 -20.57 5.88 4.67
C ASP A 496 -20.04 5.77 3.24
N CYS A 497 -20.90 5.39 2.30
CA CYS A 497 -20.47 4.91 0.98
C CYS A 497 -21.05 5.76 -0.14
N PRO A 498 -20.20 6.39 -0.98
CA PRO A 498 -20.64 7.02 -2.21
C PRO A 498 -20.88 5.97 -3.32
N LYS A 499 -21.69 6.32 -4.32
CA LYS A 499 -21.93 5.52 -5.55
C LYS A 499 -20.71 5.37 -6.42
N SER A 500 -19.90 6.41 -6.44
CA SER A 500 -18.79 6.56 -7.35
C SER A 500 -17.58 6.99 -6.55
N LEU A 501 -16.42 6.50 -6.95
CA LEU A 501 -15.11 7.00 -6.55
C LEU A 501 -14.91 8.47 -6.95
N LEU A 502 -15.69 8.94 -7.92
CA LEU A 502 -15.60 10.26 -8.51
C LEU A 502 -16.89 11.07 -8.29
N PRO A 503 -16.78 12.35 -7.89
CA PRO A 503 -15.54 13.01 -7.50
C PRO A 503 -14.96 12.38 -6.23
N PHE A 504 -13.63 12.31 -6.11
CA PHE A 504 -13.00 11.88 -4.85
C PHE A 504 -13.56 12.81 -3.78
N HIS A 505 -14.05 12.30 -2.67
CA HIS A 505 -14.57 13.17 -1.63
C HIS A 505 -14.07 12.66 -0.29
N ILE A 506 -13.63 13.59 0.55
CA ILE A 506 -13.38 13.36 1.97
C ILE A 506 -14.51 14.09 2.67
N LYS A 507 -15.32 13.37 3.46
CA LYS A 507 -16.32 14.03 4.32
C LYS A 507 -15.63 14.42 5.62
N ARG A 508 -15.72 15.69 6.01
CA ARG A 508 -15.24 16.15 7.33
C ARG A 508 -15.87 15.34 8.46
N ILE A 509 -17.17 15.09 8.36
CA ILE A 509 -17.93 14.28 9.33
C ILE A 509 -18.75 13.27 8.53
N PRO A 510 -18.29 12.01 8.41
CA PRO A 510 -19.06 10.94 7.78
C PRO A 510 -20.40 10.69 8.47
N ASP A 511 -21.43 10.37 7.69
CA ASP A 511 -22.77 9.98 8.19
C ASP A 511 -22.83 8.45 8.28
N LEU A 512 -22.36 7.93 9.42
CA LEU A 512 -22.14 6.50 9.60
C LEU A 512 -23.43 5.71 9.74
N LYS A 513 -23.61 4.71 8.88
CA LYS A 513 -24.56 3.63 9.06
C LYS A 513 -23.85 2.43 9.67
N CYS A 514 -24.34 1.96 10.82
CA CYS A 514 -23.73 0.86 11.55
C CYS A 514 -24.68 -0.32 11.75
N TYR A 515 -24.14 -1.53 11.71
CA TYR A 515 -24.84 -2.74 12.13
C TYR A 515 -23.94 -3.63 12.98
N LYS A 516 -24.58 -4.43 13.85
CA LYS A 516 -23.93 -5.44 14.68
C LYS A 516 -24.35 -6.84 14.24
N THR A 517 -23.42 -7.79 14.31
CA THR A 517 -23.64 -9.16 13.86
C THR A 517 -22.76 -10.13 14.64
N ARG A 518 -23.28 -11.33 14.91
CA ARG A 518 -22.49 -12.47 15.44
C ARG A 518 -22.27 -13.56 14.40
N GLN A 519 -22.87 -13.40 13.21
CA GLN A 519 -22.85 -14.40 12.14
C GLN A 519 -21.74 -14.12 11.11
N GLY A 520 -21.00 -13.02 11.26
CA GLY A 520 -20.10 -12.51 10.23
C GLY A 520 -20.67 -11.35 9.43
N LEU A 521 -19.90 -10.93 8.44
CA LEU A 521 -20.27 -9.92 7.46
C LEU A 521 -21.54 -10.32 6.71
N ARG A 522 -22.33 -9.31 6.37
CA ARG A 522 -23.57 -9.48 5.60
C ARG A 522 -23.39 -8.87 4.21
N PRO A 523 -24.10 -9.38 3.20
CA PRO A 523 -24.22 -8.70 1.91
C PRO A 523 -24.72 -7.27 2.10
N ALA A 524 -24.19 -6.33 1.31
CA ALA A 524 -24.68 -4.96 1.29
C ALA A 524 -26.14 -4.94 0.81
N GLU A 525 -27.02 -4.34 1.60
CA GLU A 525 -28.45 -4.21 1.26
C GLU A 525 -28.64 -3.16 0.14
N GLU A 526 -27.82 -2.12 0.16
CA GLU A 526 -27.81 -1.08 -0.86
C GLU A 526 -27.15 -1.59 -2.14
N LYS A 527 -27.97 -1.86 -3.15
CA LYS A 527 -27.49 -2.15 -4.51
C LYS A 527 -27.15 -0.89 -5.30
N ASN A 528 -27.72 0.24 -4.91
CA ASN A 528 -27.58 1.53 -5.57
C ASN A 528 -27.13 2.59 -4.54
N PHE A 529 -25.84 2.67 -4.31
CA PHE A 529 -25.25 3.78 -3.55
C PHE A 529 -25.54 5.12 -4.26
N ARG A 530 -25.53 6.24 -3.54
CA ARG A 530 -25.66 7.60 -4.12
C ARG A 530 -24.30 8.29 -4.12
N VAL A 531 -23.95 9.05 -5.16
CA VAL A 531 -22.71 9.86 -5.13
C VAL A 531 -22.85 10.82 -3.95
N TRP A 532 -21.78 11.03 -3.18
CA TRP A 532 -21.83 12.03 -2.13
C TRP A 532 -22.14 13.38 -2.73
N ASP A 533 -23.06 14.10 -2.12
CA ASP A 533 -23.71 15.26 -2.73
C ASP A 533 -22.85 16.54 -2.66
N GLY A 534 -21.51 16.38 -2.68
CA GLY A 534 -20.51 17.43 -2.46
C GLY A 534 -20.41 17.89 -1.00
N THR A 535 -19.42 18.76 -0.72
CA THR A 535 -19.31 19.43 0.57
C THR A 535 -20.32 20.57 0.63
N LEU A 536 -21.08 20.65 1.72
CA LEU A 536 -21.96 21.80 1.97
C LEU A 536 -21.13 23.09 2.02
N CYS A 537 -21.72 24.14 1.50
CA CYS A 537 -21.18 25.48 1.60
C CYS A 537 -21.05 25.86 3.10
N PRO A 538 -19.94 26.47 3.54
CA PRO A 538 -19.80 26.91 4.93
C PRO A 538 -20.99 27.78 5.36
N ASN A 539 -21.44 27.64 6.61
CA ASN A 539 -22.62 28.36 7.10
C ASN A 539 -22.50 29.89 6.94
N GLU A 540 -21.29 30.43 7.00
CA GLU A 540 -21.00 31.85 6.79
C GLU A 540 -21.25 32.29 5.35
N CYS A 541 -20.95 31.42 4.39
CA CYS A 541 -21.20 31.63 2.96
C CYS A 541 -22.68 31.47 2.60
N LEU A 542 -23.41 30.58 3.29
CA LEU A 542 -24.86 30.47 3.15
C LEU A 542 -25.59 31.73 3.64
N LYS A 543 -24.97 32.50 4.54
CA LYS A 543 -25.51 33.78 5.04
C LYS A 543 -25.26 34.96 4.09
N THR A 544 -24.38 34.84 3.10
CA THR A 544 -24.17 35.93 2.12
C THR A 544 -25.36 36.05 1.18
N LYS A 545 -25.38 37.03 0.26
CA LYS A 545 -26.35 37.02 -0.85
C LYS A 545 -25.70 36.36 -2.07
N PRO A 546 -26.46 35.66 -2.93
CA PRO A 546 -25.92 35.20 -4.21
C PRO A 546 -25.28 36.35 -4.99
N VAL A 547 -24.06 36.13 -5.48
CA VAL A 547 -23.32 37.07 -6.34
C VAL A 547 -23.70 36.93 -7.82
N GLY A 548 -24.39 35.83 -8.17
CA GLY A 548 -24.88 35.58 -9.52
C GLY A 548 -25.61 34.25 -9.63
N GLN A 549 -25.80 33.77 -10.87
CA GLN A 549 -26.30 32.43 -11.16
C GLN A 549 -25.37 31.74 -12.18
N ALA A 550 -25.17 30.44 -12.04
CA ALA A 550 -24.39 29.61 -12.96
C ALA A 550 -25.30 28.55 -13.58
N GLN A 551 -25.09 28.23 -14.85
CA GLN A 551 -25.80 27.15 -15.50
C GLN A 551 -25.09 25.82 -15.25
N THR A 552 -25.80 24.84 -14.71
CA THR A 552 -25.31 23.46 -14.54
C THR A 552 -26.13 22.50 -15.40
N GLU A 553 -25.71 21.24 -15.49
CA GLU A 553 -26.47 20.17 -16.16
C GLU A 553 -27.87 19.98 -15.56
N SER A 554 -28.05 20.37 -14.29
CA SER A 554 -29.33 20.29 -13.56
C SER A 554 -30.15 21.59 -13.62
N GLY A 555 -29.69 22.62 -14.35
CA GLY A 555 -30.32 23.93 -14.44
C GLY A 555 -29.52 25.07 -13.76
N PRO A 556 -30.10 26.29 -13.69
CA PRO A 556 -29.46 27.44 -13.06
C PRO A 556 -29.38 27.24 -11.55
N VAL A 557 -28.25 27.64 -10.96
CA VAL A 557 -28.00 27.59 -9.52
C VAL A 557 -27.46 28.93 -9.02
N ASP A 558 -27.81 29.31 -7.80
CA ASP A 558 -27.34 30.56 -7.19
C ASP A 558 -25.87 30.45 -6.82
N VAL A 559 -25.04 31.35 -7.33
CA VAL A 559 -23.61 31.42 -7.02
C VAL A 559 -23.41 32.30 -5.81
N ARG A 560 -22.69 31.83 -4.80
CA ARG A 560 -22.26 32.60 -3.62
C ARG A 560 -20.75 32.57 -3.56
N GLU A 561 -20.13 33.71 -3.31
CA GLU A 561 -18.70 33.79 -3.03
C GLU A 561 -18.50 34.39 -1.65
N CYS A 562 -17.55 33.85 -0.89
CA CYS A 562 -17.28 34.25 0.48
C CYS A 562 -15.80 34.02 0.78
N THR A 563 -15.22 34.89 1.58
CA THR A 563 -13.88 34.66 2.15
C THR A 563 -14.05 34.01 3.50
N VAL A 564 -13.51 32.80 3.67
CA VAL A 564 -13.55 32.06 4.94
C VAL A 564 -12.19 32.20 5.60
N SER A 565 -12.17 32.67 6.85
CA SER A 565 -10.96 32.67 7.67
C SER A 565 -10.73 31.30 8.31
N VAL A 566 -9.54 30.74 8.18
CA VAL A 566 -9.17 29.42 8.78
C VAL A 566 -9.04 29.49 10.29
#